data_AF-A0A0P1FL15-F1
#
_entry.id   AF-A0A0P1FL15-F1
#
_cell.length_a   1.000
_cell.length_b   1.000
_cell.length_c   1.000
_cell.angle_alpha   90.00
_cell.angle_beta   90.00
_cell.angle_gamma   90.00
#
_symmetry.space_group_name_H-M   'P 1'
#
loop_
_entity.id
_entity.type
_entity.pdbx_description
1 polymer ?
#
loop_
_entity_poly.entity_id
_entity_poly.type
_entity_poly.pdbx_seq_one_letter_code
_entity_poly.pdbx_strand_id
1 'polypeptide(L)'
;MAKLVKDRDALLTFYDYPAEHWKHIRTSNPIESTFATVRHRTKRTKGCLSRKTGLAMAFQLMMSAQKKWRKLDGQNRLPEIIQGIEFRDGIRQLQTAA
;
A
#
# COMPACT_ATOMS: atom_id res chain seq x y z
N MET A 1 -9.39 25.84 2.23
CA MET A 1 -8.78 25.84 0.88
C MET A 1 -7.25 25.92 0.89
N ALA A 2 -6.61 26.74 1.74
CA ALA A 2 -5.15 26.90 1.74
C ALA A 2 -4.33 25.59 1.84
N LYS A 3 -4.74 24.62 2.67
CA LYS A 3 -4.05 23.31 2.77
C LYS A 3 -4.17 22.44 1.52
N LEU A 4 -5.34 22.41 0.88
CA LEU A 4 -5.56 21.63 -0.34
C LEU A 4 -4.77 22.18 -1.53
N VAL A 5 -4.65 23.51 -1.61
CA VAL A 5 -3.83 24.16 -2.65
C VAL A 5 -2.34 23.90 -2.39
N LYS A 6 -1.90 23.99 -1.14
CA LYS A 6 -0.51 23.72 -0.74
C LYS A 6 -0.09 22.28 -1.03
N ASP A 7 -0.94 21.32 -0.71
CA ASP A 7 -0.60 19.89 -0.80
C ASP A 7 -1.07 19.26 -2.13
N ARG A 8 -1.47 20.09 -3.10
CA ARG A 8 -2.06 19.65 -4.38
C ARG A 8 -1.19 18.61 -5.09
N ASP A 9 0.10 18.88 -5.22
CA ASP A 9 1.00 18.00 -5.96
C ASP A 9 1.10 16.64 -5.28
N ALA A 10 1.26 16.61 -3.95
CA ALA A 10 1.26 15.38 -3.17
C ALA A 10 -0.06 14.60 -3.32
N LEU A 11 -1.21 15.28 -3.29
CA LEU A 11 -2.53 14.67 -3.41
C LEU A 11 -2.82 14.11 -4.81
N LEU A 12 -2.13 14.61 -5.84
CA LEU A 12 -2.32 14.21 -7.24
C LEU A 12 -1.23 13.25 -7.76
N THR A 13 -0.17 12.97 -6.98
CA THR A 13 0.88 11.99 -7.36
C THR A 13 0.36 10.62 -7.79
N PHE A 14 -0.85 10.21 -7.37
CA PHE A 14 -1.42 8.94 -7.80
C PHE A 14 -1.68 8.85 -9.32
N TYR A 15 -1.77 9.98 -10.03
CA TYR A 15 -1.88 10.03 -11.50
C TYR A 15 -0.59 9.59 -12.21
N ASP A 16 0.55 9.61 -11.51
CA ASP A 16 1.85 9.13 -12.01
C ASP A 16 2.00 7.59 -11.90
N TYR A 17 0.93 6.89 -11.53
CA TYR A 17 0.84 5.44 -11.42
C TYR A 17 -0.26 4.89 -12.34
N PRO A 18 -0.20 3.60 -12.74
CA PRO A 18 -1.21 2.99 -13.60
C PRO A 18 -2.64 3.24 -13.12
N ALA A 19 -3.56 3.53 -14.04
CA ALA A 19 -4.96 3.81 -13.72
C ALA A 19 -5.64 2.68 -12.91
N GLU A 20 -5.21 1.43 -13.16
CA GLU A 20 -5.63 0.21 -12.47
C GLU A 20 -5.37 0.28 -10.95
N HIS A 21 -4.35 1.03 -10.51
CA HIS A 21 -3.91 1.10 -9.11
C HIS A 21 -4.59 2.23 -8.34
N TRP A 22 -5.19 3.22 -9.00
CA TRP A 22 -5.72 4.43 -8.35
C TRP A 22 -6.73 4.13 -7.25
N LYS A 23 -7.57 3.10 -7.41
CA LYS A 23 -8.55 2.73 -6.38
C LYS A 23 -7.88 2.29 -5.06
N HIS A 24 -6.68 1.71 -5.15
CA HIS A 24 -5.92 1.24 -4.01
C HIS A 24 -5.13 2.39 -3.38
N ILE A 25 -4.50 3.26 -4.19
CA ILE A 25 -3.67 4.38 -3.74
C ILE A 25 -4.50 5.49 -3.08
N ARG A 26 -5.72 5.76 -3.57
CA ARG A 26 -6.59 6.83 -3.05
C ARG A 26 -7.16 6.56 -1.65
N THR A 27 -6.91 5.39 -1.06
CA THR A 27 -7.42 5.02 0.26
C THR A 27 -6.33 4.38 1.11
N SER A 28 -6.46 4.43 2.43
CA SER A 28 -5.59 3.69 3.35
C SER A 28 -6.03 2.24 3.53
N ASN A 29 -7.13 1.80 2.90
CA ASN A 29 -7.70 0.45 3.08
C ASN A 29 -6.71 -0.70 2.80
N PRO A 30 -5.85 -0.66 1.77
CA PRO A 30 -4.84 -1.70 1.54
C PRO A 30 -3.86 -1.87 2.71
N ILE A 31 -3.72 -0.87 3.57
CA ILE A 31 -2.91 -0.91 4.79
C ILE A 31 -3.80 -1.18 6.01
N GLU A 32 -4.91 -0.48 6.18
CA GLU A 32 -5.71 -0.59 7.39
C GLU A 32 -6.45 -1.93 7.50
N SER A 33 -7.03 -2.41 6.39
CA SER A 33 -7.82 -3.64 6.36
C SER A 33 -6.94 -4.88 6.48
N THR A 34 -5.78 -4.90 5.82
CA THR A 34 -4.85 -6.04 5.81
C THR A 34 -4.22 -6.27 7.18
N PHE A 35 -3.97 -5.20 7.94
CA PHE A 35 -3.39 -5.24 9.28
C PHE A 35 -4.42 -5.24 10.42
N ALA A 36 -5.73 -5.20 10.12
CA ALA A 36 -6.79 -5.11 11.13
C ALA A 36 -6.71 -6.24 12.18
N THR A 37 -6.53 -7.48 11.74
CA THR A 37 -6.41 -8.65 12.63
C THR A 37 -5.19 -8.57 13.54
N VAL A 38 -4.05 -8.13 12.98
CA VAL A 38 -2.79 -8.00 13.73
C VAL A 38 -2.95 -6.93 14.80
N ARG A 39 -3.48 -5.76 14.45
CA ARG A 39 -3.80 -4.69 15.40
C ARG A 39 -4.75 -5.15 16.51
N HIS A 40 -5.82 -5.86 16.15
CA HIS A 40 -6.79 -6.35 17.11
C HIS A 40 -6.14 -7.30 18.14
N ARG A 41 -5.33 -8.26 17.68
CA ARG A 41 -4.65 -9.21 18.57
C ARG A 41 -3.57 -8.55 19.41
N THR A 42 -2.77 -7.65 18.84
CA THR A 42 -1.78 -6.87 19.58
C THR A 42 -2.43 -6.01 20.68
N LYS A 43 -3.59 -5.38 20.41
CA LYS A 43 -4.34 -4.62 21.43
C LYS A 43 -4.82 -5.53 22.56
N ARG A 44 -5.29 -6.74 22.25
CA ARG A 44 -5.80 -7.72 23.23
C ARG A 44 -4.71 -8.31 24.12
N THR A 45 -3.49 -8.48 23.63
CA THR A 45 -2.37 -9.08 24.38
C THR A 45 -1.41 -8.04 24.95
N LYS A 46 -1.79 -6.76 24.94
CA LYS A 46 -0.98 -5.66 25.46
C LYS A 46 -0.67 -5.90 26.94
N GLY A 47 0.61 -5.86 27.30
CA GLY A 47 1.07 -6.08 28.69
C GLY A 47 1.24 -7.54 29.10
N CYS A 48 0.76 -8.50 28.31
CA CYS A 48 0.84 -9.93 28.65
C CYS A 48 2.06 -10.65 28.07
N LEU A 49 2.86 -9.96 27.24
CA LEU A 49 3.93 -10.56 26.45
C LEU A 49 5.26 -9.85 26.72
N SER A 50 6.35 -10.63 26.80
CA SER A 50 7.70 -10.09 26.73
C SER A 50 7.99 -9.57 25.32
N ARG A 51 9.02 -8.75 25.15
CA ARG A 51 9.41 -8.22 23.83
C ARG A 51 9.61 -9.33 22.80
N LYS A 52 10.25 -10.43 23.20
CA LYS A 52 10.53 -11.58 22.31
C LYS A 52 9.25 -12.30 21.90
N THR A 53 8.35 -12.58 22.85
CA THR A 53 7.09 -13.29 22.53
C THR A 53 6.11 -12.40 21.78
N GLY A 54 6.07 -11.10 22.06
CA GLY A 54 5.31 -10.12 21.30
C GLY A 54 5.74 -10.03 19.84
N LEU A 55 7.05 -9.99 19.57
CA LEU A 55 7.58 -10.01 18.21
C LEU A 55 7.22 -11.30 17.46
N ALA A 56 7.41 -12.46 18.11
CA ALA A 56 7.06 -13.75 17.52
C ALA A 56 5.56 -13.85 17.19
N MET A 57 4.69 -13.36 18.08
CA MET A 57 3.26 -13.30 17.85
C MET A 57 2.92 -12.40 16.65
N ALA A 58 3.46 -11.18 16.60
CA ALA A 58 3.22 -10.26 15.49
C ALA A 58 3.65 -10.87 14.15
N PHE A 59 4.83 -11.50 14.11
CA PHE A 59 5.32 -12.20 12.92
C PHE A 59 4.36 -13.32 12.47
N GLN A 60 3.95 -14.21 13.38
CA GLN A 60 3.02 -15.30 13.03
C GLN A 60 1.64 -14.81 12.59
N LEU A 61 1.14 -13.73 13.19
CA LEU A 61 -0.12 -13.10 12.78
C LEU A 61 -0.01 -12.52 11.36
N MET A 62 1.10 -11.86 11.03
CA MET A 62 1.37 -11.35 9.68
C MET A 62 1.46 -12.50 8.65
N MET A 63 2.21 -13.55 8.97
CA MET A 63 2.35 -14.74 8.12
C MET A 63 1.03 -15.49 7.89
N SER A 64 0.11 -15.41 8.84
CA SER A 64 -1.23 -15.98 8.72
C SER A 64 -2.18 -15.08 7.92
N ALA A 65 -2.11 -13.76 8.15
CA ALA A 65 -2.94 -12.78 7.46
C ALA A 65 -2.64 -12.69 5.96
N GLN A 66 -1.35 -12.73 5.59
CA GLN A 66 -0.93 -12.59 4.18
C GLN A 66 -1.57 -13.63 3.23
N LYS A 67 -1.90 -14.82 3.75
CA LYS A 67 -2.54 -15.89 2.98
C LYS A 67 -3.92 -15.50 2.44
N LYS A 68 -4.56 -14.50 3.03
CA LYS A 68 -5.91 -14.03 2.68
C LYS A 68 -5.92 -12.64 2.07
N TRP A 69 -4.76 -12.02 1.84
CA TRP A 69 -4.72 -10.68 1.27
C TRP A 69 -5.21 -10.69 -0.18
N ARG A 70 -6.07 -9.73 -0.50
CA ARG A 70 -6.51 -9.50 -1.87
C ARG A 70 -5.33 -8.95 -2.67
N LYS A 71 -5.12 -9.49 -3.87
CA LYS A 71 -4.16 -8.96 -4.84
C LYS A 71 -4.54 -7.55 -5.27
N LEU A 72 -3.54 -6.74 -5.61
CA LEU A 72 -3.76 -5.44 -6.23
C LEU A 72 -4.41 -5.62 -7.61
N ASP A 73 -5.29 -4.69 -7.95
CA ASP A 73 -5.83 -4.61 -9.30
C ASP A 73 -4.67 -4.15 -10.20
N GLY A 74 -4.52 -4.73 -11.39
CA GLY A 74 -3.39 -4.38 -12.26
C GLY A 74 -2.01 -4.83 -11.76
N GLN A 75 -1.93 -5.89 -10.94
CA GLN A 75 -0.66 -6.41 -10.40
C GLN A 75 0.42 -6.67 -11.49
N ASN A 76 0.01 -6.92 -12.74
CA ASN A 76 0.90 -7.16 -13.86
C ASN A 76 1.74 -5.92 -14.24
N ARG A 77 1.32 -4.71 -13.80
CA ARG A 77 2.03 -3.44 -14.01
C ARG A 77 3.10 -3.16 -12.94
N LEU A 78 3.15 -3.96 -11.86
CA LEU A 78 4.15 -3.75 -10.79
C LEU A 78 5.61 -3.77 -11.29
N PRO A 79 6.01 -4.66 -12.23
CA PRO A 79 7.36 -4.62 -12.79
C PRO A 79 7.68 -3.30 -13.51
N GLU A 80 6.71 -2.70 -14.21
CA GLU A 80 6.87 -1.43 -14.91
C GLU A 80 7.15 -0.30 -13.91
N ILE A 81 6.45 -0.28 -12.77
CA ILE A 81 6.68 0.68 -11.69
C ILE A 81 8.07 0.47 -11.06
N ILE A 82 8.45 -0.78 -10.79
CA ILE A 82 9.76 -1.11 -10.19
C ILE A 82 10.92 -0.71 -11.11
N GLN A 83 10.72 -0.83 -12.43
CA GLN A 83 11.69 -0.40 -13.44
C GLN A 83 11.74 1.12 -13.64
N GLY A 84 10.86 1.88 -12.98
CA GLY A 84 10.79 3.34 -13.10
C GLY A 84 10.20 3.81 -14.43
N ILE A 85 9.36 3.00 -15.08
CA ILE A 85 8.65 3.45 -16.29
C ILE A 85 7.68 4.57 -15.91
N GLU A 86 7.73 5.69 -16.65
CA GLU A 86 6.85 6.81 -16.42
C GLU A 86 5.40 6.51 -16.84
N PHE A 87 4.46 6.91 -15.99
CA PHE A 87 3.05 7.00 -16.31
C PHE A 87 2.62 8.46 -16.22
N ARG A 88 1.76 8.89 -17.13
CA ARG A 88 1.09 10.20 -17.05
C ARG A 88 -0.41 9.95 -17.17
N ASP A 89 -1.16 10.47 -16.22
CA ASP A 89 -2.60 10.22 -16.09
C ASP A 89 -2.94 8.72 -16.17
N GLY A 90 -2.09 7.87 -15.59
CA GLY A 90 -2.25 6.43 -15.56
C GLY A 90 -1.99 5.70 -16.88
N ILE A 91 -1.49 6.40 -17.89
CA ILE A 91 -1.10 5.84 -19.19
C ILE A 91 0.42 5.73 -19.25
N ARG A 92 0.91 4.52 -19.58
CA ARG A 92 2.33 4.24 -19.78
C ARG A 92 2.88 5.14 -20.88
N GLN A 93 3.98 5.83 -20.60
CA GLN A 93 4.72 6.58 -21.59
C GLN A 93 5.74 5.66 -22.27
N LEU A 94 5.68 5.54 -23.58
CA LEU A 94 6.76 4.91 -24.35
C LEU A 94 7.93 5.89 -24.34
N GLN A 95 9.08 5.49 -23.80
CA GLN A 95 10.31 6.25 -23.99
C GLN A 95 10.54 6.38 -25.49
N THR A 96 10.33 7.58 -26.02
CA THR A 96 10.81 7.91 -27.35
C THR A 96 12.32 8.00 -27.18
N ALA A 97 13.04 6.99 -27.70
CA ALA A 97 14.49 7.08 -27.81
C ALA A 97 14.80 8.35 -28.61
N ALA A 98 15.48 9.31 -27.98
CA ALA A 98 16.09 10.44 -28.64
C ALA A 98 17.38 10.00 -29.35
#